data_AF-A0A9Q0GE75-F1
#
_entry.id   AF-A0A9Q0GE75-F1
#
_cell.length_a   1.000
_cell.length_b   1.000
_cell.length_c   1.000
_cell.angle_alpha   90.00
_cell.angle_beta   90.00
_cell.angle_gamma   90.00
#
_symmetry.space_group_name_H-M   'P 1'
#
loop_
_entity.id
_entity.type
_entity.pdbx_description
1 polymer ?
#
loop_
_entity_poly.entity_id
_entity_poly.type
_entity_poly.pdbx_seq_one_letter_code
_entity_poly.pdbx_strand_id
1 'polypeptide(L)'
;MIQLSGLVICLLLLAADAAMADPPPMAKPNCQDHCGDISIPFPFGMGHNCYMNKWFEVVCNTSSNPHKAVLSGIDMELLEISLDDSRVRVNGPIQSSNCSNRRRTNNNSAIISLTGSPYSFSSFNMFTAIGCDTSALLNQVMPQITGCTTTCSANGSSSKACSGNNCCQTTIPTSIQVFNASLEGDSGCKLGFIVEQSWFRHNITSPWEVQHMLTVPVLLDWIVQDDDFKARAKDSDRIDCANSWWRRQDQERYSYMEYTFPNSSCRCIGGYDGNPYLPDGCLGKTSVKKLASFYKKLIFQGQMLCT
;
A
#
# COMPACT_ATOMS: atom_id res chain seq x y z
N MET A 1 -11.61 52.39 36.54
CA MET A 1 -12.14 51.02 36.38
C MET A 1 -12.16 50.52 34.93
N ILE A 2 -12.31 51.37 33.90
CA ILE A 2 -12.46 50.94 32.49
C ILE A 2 -11.13 50.52 31.82
N GLN A 3 -9.99 51.08 32.22
CA GLN A 3 -8.67 50.69 31.68
C GLN A 3 -8.18 49.30 32.14
N LEU A 4 -8.54 48.88 33.36
CA LEU A 4 -8.15 47.58 33.89
C LEU A 4 -8.90 46.43 33.20
N SER A 5 -10.16 46.64 32.78
CA SER A 5 -10.95 45.65 32.04
C SER A 5 -10.44 45.40 30.62
N GLY A 6 -9.93 46.42 29.92
CA GLY A 6 -9.39 46.27 28.57
C GLY A 6 -8.09 45.47 28.53
N LEU A 7 -7.24 45.64 29.54
CA LEU A 7 -5.94 44.96 29.65
C LEU A 7 -6.09 43.46 29.96
N VAL A 8 -7.10 43.10 30.76
CA VAL A 8 -7.47 41.69 31.03
C VAL A 8 -8.01 40.99 29.78
N ILE A 9 -8.82 41.68 28.97
CA ILE A 9 -9.32 41.15 27.70
C ILE A 9 -8.18 40.95 26.69
N CYS A 10 -7.23 41.88 26.62
CA CYS A 10 -6.09 41.77 25.70
C CYS A 10 -5.12 40.65 26.13
N LEU A 11 -4.92 40.42 27.44
CA LEU A 11 -4.15 39.28 27.97
C LEU A 11 -4.83 37.92 27.72
N LEU A 12 -6.16 37.84 27.82
CA LEU A 12 -6.92 36.62 27.49
C LEU A 12 -6.89 36.29 25.98
N LEU A 13 -6.85 37.31 25.12
CA LEU A 13 -6.74 37.14 23.66
C LEU A 13 -5.33 36.76 23.21
N LEU A 14 -4.28 37.21 23.90
CA LEU A 14 -2.90 36.80 23.66
C LEU A 14 -2.61 35.36 24.15
N ALA A 15 -3.43 34.82 25.05
CA ALA A 15 -3.36 33.43 25.51
C ALA A 15 -4.11 32.45 24.57
N ALA A 16 -4.72 32.93 23.49
CA ALA A 16 -5.27 32.06 22.45
C ALA A 16 -4.13 31.53 21.58
N ASP A 17 -3.35 30.60 22.13
CA ASP A 17 -2.54 29.71 21.31
C ASP A 17 -3.46 29.11 20.25
N ALA A 18 -3.08 29.27 18.99
CA ALA A 18 -3.74 28.61 17.89
C ALA A 18 -3.58 27.10 18.13
N ALA A 19 -4.58 26.48 18.76
CA ALA A 19 -4.69 25.04 18.84
C ALA A 19 -4.83 24.54 17.41
N MET A 20 -3.69 24.23 16.78
CA MET A 20 -3.67 23.36 15.61
C MET A 20 -4.32 22.07 16.09
N ALA A 21 -5.51 21.78 15.58
CA ALA A 21 -6.12 20.49 15.86
C ALA A 21 -5.13 19.42 15.40
N ASP A 22 -4.81 18.49 16.31
CA ASP A 22 -3.93 17.38 16.00
C ASP A 22 -4.46 16.64 14.77
N PRO A 23 -3.56 16.09 13.93
CA PRO A 23 -3.97 15.27 12.81
C PRO A 23 -4.83 14.10 13.32
N PRO A 24 -5.79 13.61 12.51
CA PRO A 24 -6.61 12.47 12.89
C PRO A 24 -5.74 11.28 13.32
N PRO A 25 -6.14 10.51 14.35
CA PRO A 25 -5.38 9.37 14.79
C PRO A 25 -5.31 8.32 13.68
N MET A 26 -4.10 7.79 13.44
CA MET A 26 -3.85 6.74 12.44
C MET A 26 -3.72 5.36 13.05
N ALA A 27 -3.33 5.26 14.33
CA ALA A 27 -3.27 4.03 15.10
C ALA A 27 -4.26 4.04 16.27
N LYS A 28 -4.46 2.88 16.89
CA LYS A 28 -5.24 2.78 18.13
C LYS A 28 -4.58 3.60 19.27
N PRO A 29 -5.35 4.08 20.26
CA PRO A 29 -4.77 4.75 21.42
C PRO A 29 -3.70 3.90 22.11
N ASN A 30 -2.57 4.52 22.47
CA ASN A 30 -1.40 3.87 23.09
C ASN A 30 -0.63 2.88 22.19
N CYS A 31 -0.90 2.85 20.88
CA CYS A 31 -0.16 2.04 19.92
C CYS A 31 0.85 2.89 19.16
N GLN A 32 2.05 2.33 18.96
CA GLN A 32 3.06 2.95 18.11
C GLN A 32 2.63 2.83 16.65
N ASP A 33 2.73 3.93 15.92
CA ASP A 33 2.22 4.11 14.56
C ASP A 33 3.34 4.16 13.51
N HIS A 34 4.61 3.92 13.87
CA HIS A 34 5.75 3.92 12.96
C HIS A 34 6.81 2.88 13.31
N CYS A 35 7.37 2.21 12.30
CA CYS A 35 8.58 1.40 12.39
C CYS A 35 9.69 2.03 11.52
N GLY A 36 10.59 2.79 12.14
CA GLY A 36 11.49 3.68 11.39
C GLY A 36 10.68 4.71 10.60
N ASP A 37 10.92 4.78 9.29
CA ASP A 37 10.22 5.71 8.39
C ASP A 37 8.88 5.17 7.85
N ILE A 38 8.52 3.94 8.22
CA ILE A 38 7.30 3.29 7.71
C ILE A 38 6.14 3.57 8.67
N SER A 39 5.11 4.26 8.20
CA SER A 39 3.86 4.43 8.93
C SER A 39 3.07 3.13 9.02
N ILE A 40 2.57 2.82 10.21
CA ILE A 40 1.83 1.61 10.60
C ILE A 40 0.43 2.03 11.11
N PRO A 41 -0.50 2.35 10.20
CA PRO A 41 -1.85 2.71 10.57
C PRO A 41 -2.72 1.47 10.85
N PHE A 42 -3.73 1.61 11.70
CA PHE A 42 -4.76 0.58 11.89
C PHE A 42 -5.47 0.29 10.54
N PRO A 43 -5.75 -0.97 10.14
CA PRO A 43 -5.81 -2.20 10.94
C PRO A 43 -4.46 -2.86 11.24
N PHE A 44 -3.37 -2.36 10.67
CA PHE A 44 -2.01 -2.80 10.98
C PHE A 44 -1.57 -2.24 12.32
N GLY A 45 -0.68 -2.95 13.00
CA GLY A 45 -0.21 -2.51 14.31
C GLY A 45 0.92 -3.36 14.85
N MET A 46 1.61 -2.79 15.84
CA MET A 46 2.72 -3.43 16.54
C MET A 46 2.37 -3.60 18.01
N GLY A 47 2.63 -4.78 18.55
CA GLY A 47 2.35 -5.08 19.95
C GLY A 47 0.90 -5.49 20.23
N HIS A 48 0.66 -5.84 21.49
CA HIS A 48 -0.60 -6.44 21.93
C HIS A 48 -1.78 -5.49 21.73
N ASN A 49 -2.89 -5.99 21.18
CA ASN A 49 -4.14 -5.26 20.89
C ASN A 49 -4.07 -4.08 19.91
N CYS A 50 -2.92 -3.86 19.25
CA CYS A 50 -2.72 -2.74 18.34
C CYS A 50 -3.09 -3.00 16.88
N TYR A 51 -3.19 -4.25 16.47
CA TYR A 51 -3.67 -4.66 15.15
C TYR A 51 -5.10 -5.22 15.22
N MET A 52 -5.74 -5.40 14.07
CA MET A 52 -7.09 -5.96 13.97
C MET A 52 -7.10 -7.47 14.22
N ASN A 53 -6.22 -8.19 13.55
CA ASN A 53 -6.00 -9.63 13.76
C ASN A 53 -4.57 -9.99 13.36
N LYS A 54 -4.19 -11.27 13.55
CA LYS A 54 -2.82 -11.75 13.34
C LYS A 54 -2.27 -11.55 11.92
N TRP A 55 -3.12 -11.44 10.89
CA TRP A 55 -2.65 -11.16 9.54
C TRP A 55 -2.09 -9.74 9.40
N PHE A 56 -2.57 -8.80 10.21
CA PHE A 56 -2.19 -7.39 10.20
C PHE A 56 -1.11 -7.04 11.25
N GLU A 57 -0.55 -8.04 11.94
CA GLU A 57 0.52 -7.83 12.91
C GLU A 57 1.84 -7.49 12.20
N VAL A 58 2.38 -6.32 12.52
CA VAL A 58 3.69 -5.86 12.06
C VAL A 58 4.71 -6.10 13.17
N VAL A 59 5.83 -6.74 12.82
CA VAL A 59 6.98 -6.86 13.71
C VAL A 59 8.07 -5.91 13.21
N CYS A 60 8.49 -5.00 14.08
CA CYS A 60 9.56 -4.06 13.79
C CYS A 60 10.88 -4.58 14.36
N ASN A 61 11.80 -4.95 13.48
CA ASN A 61 13.17 -5.24 13.87
C ASN A 61 13.96 -3.94 13.95
N THR A 62 14.15 -3.46 15.18
CA THR A 62 14.92 -2.25 15.46
C THR A 62 16.43 -2.47 15.49
N SER A 63 16.88 -3.73 15.46
CA SER A 63 18.31 -4.08 15.49
C SER A 63 18.98 -4.02 14.11
N SER A 64 18.20 -3.95 13.03
CA SER A 64 18.72 -3.70 11.68
C SER A 64 18.80 -2.21 11.38
N ASN A 65 19.76 -1.82 10.53
CA ASN A 65 19.85 -0.48 9.97
C ASN A 65 19.81 -0.56 8.42
N PRO A 66 18.75 -0.07 7.75
CA PRO A 66 17.55 0.55 8.34
C PRO A 66 16.70 -0.45 9.14
N HIS A 67 15.82 0.06 10.00
CA HIS A 67 14.82 -0.75 10.70
C HIS A 67 13.96 -1.51 9.68
N LYS A 68 13.62 -2.76 10.01
CA LYS A 68 12.87 -3.63 9.09
C LYS A 68 11.50 -3.94 9.68
N ALA A 69 10.45 -3.53 8.98
CA ALA A 69 9.09 -3.93 9.27
C ALA A 69 8.79 -5.25 8.54
N VAL A 70 8.13 -6.19 9.19
CA VAL A 70 7.71 -7.46 8.60
C VAL A 70 6.24 -7.70 8.89
N LEU A 71 5.45 -8.04 7.85
CA LEU A 71 4.10 -8.57 8.01
C LEU A 71 4.20 -10.02 8.49
N SER A 72 4.08 -10.20 9.80
CA SER A 72 4.36 -11.49 10.46
C SER A 72 3.47 -12.63 9.97
N GLY A 73 2.22 -12.36 9.60
CA GLY A 73 1.29 -13.37 9.10
C GLY A 73 1.70 -13.99 7.77
N ILE A 74 2.51 -13.31 6.95
CA ILE A 74 2.95 -13.78 5.62
C ILE A 74 4.47 -13.81 5.46
N ASP A 75 5.21 -13.47 6.51
CA ASP A 75 6.68 -13.39 6.55
C ASP A 75 7.29 -12.59 5.39
N MET A 76 6.71 -11.42 5.10
CA MET A 76 7.19 -10.52 4.05
C MET A 76 7.63 -9.18 4.64
N GLU A 77 8.81 -8.72 4.22
CA GLU A 77 9.32 -7.39 4.59
C GLU A 77 8.42 -6.31 3.98
N LEU A 78 7.87 -5.48 4.85
CA LEU A 78 6.96 -4.38 4.54
C LEU A 78 7.76 -3.13 4.19
N LEU A 79 7.36 -2.48 3.10
CA LEU A 79 7.96 -1.23 2.61
C LEU A 79 7.03 -0.03 2.82
N GLU A 80 5.72 -0.24 2.64
CA GLU A 80 4.72 0.83 2.73
C GLU A 80 3.32 0.28 2.93
N ILE A 81 2.45 1.04 3.60
CA ILE A 81 1.01 0.79 3.70
C ILE A 81 0.27 2.00 3.13
N SER A 82 -0.60 1.78 2.14
CA SER A 82 -1.55 2.78 1.64
C SER A 82 -2.97 2.36 2.05
N LEU A 83 -3.57 3.12 2.95
CA LEU A 83 -4.97 2.91 3.35
C LEU A 83 -5.95 3.29 2.24
N ASP A 84 -5.71 4.42 1.57
CA ASP A 84 -6.60 4.94 0.52
C ASP A 84 -6.74 3.96 -0.64
N ASP A 85 -5.66 3.25 -0.93
CA ASP A 85 -5.59 2.27 -1.98
C ASP A 85 -5.92 0.84 -1.51
N SER A 86 -6.05 0.62 -0.20
CA SER A 86 -6.06 -0.71 0.43
C SER A 86 -4.98 -1.65 -0.13
N ARG A 87 -3.75 -1.12 -0.17
CA ARG A 87 -2.55 -1.83 -0.66
C ARG A 87 -1.41 -1.75 0.34
N VAL A 88 -0.60 -2.79 0.35
CA VAL A 88 0.72 -2.79 0.99
C VAL A 88 1.78 -3.07 -0.05
N ARG A 89 2.93 -2.42 0.09
CA ARG A 89 4.12 -2.69 -0.72
C ARG A 89 5.07 -3.54 0.11
N VAL A 90 5.49 -4.68 -0.42
CA VAL A 90 6.38 -5.65 0.24
C VAL A 90 7.53 -6.06 -0.66
N ASN A 91 8.58 -6.62 -0.08
CA ASN A 91 9.65 -7.29 -0.83
C ASN A 91 9.20 -8.69 -1.25
N GLY A 92 8.88 -8.85 -2.53
CA GLY A 92 8.56 -10.14 -3.15
C GLY A 92 9.82 -10.90 -3.58
N PRO A 93 9.79 -12.24 -3.53
CA PRO A 93 10.91 -13.06 -3.98
C PRO A 93 11.01 -13.10 -5.50
N ILE A 94 12.19 -13.45 -5.99
CA ILE A 94 12.44 -13.71 -7.40
C ILE A 94 12.81 -15.18 -7.55
N GLN A 95 11.97 -15.96 -8.23
CA GLN A 95 12.29 -17.35 -8.55
C GLN A 95 13.34 -17.39 -9.65
N SER A 96 14.28 -18.34 -9.56
CA SER A 96 15.37 -18.44 -10.51
C SER A 96 15.73 -19.88 -10.83
N SER A 97 16.12 -20.10 -12.09
CA SER A 97 16.62 -21.38 -12.58
C SER A 97 17.95 -21.19 -13.30
N ASN A 98 18.90 -22.10 -13.06
CA ASN A 98 20.22 -22.14 -13.70
C ASN A 98 21.07 -20.84 -13.58
N CYS A 99 21.02 -20.19 -12.41
CA CYS A 99 21.79 -18.97 -12.11
C CYS A 99 22.95 -19.26 -11.14
N SER A 100 24.19 -19.33 -11.65
CA SER A 100 25.37 -19.75 -10.89
C SER A 100 25.81 -18.77 -9.79
N ASN A 101 25.58 -17.46 -9.98
CA ASN A 101 26.09 -16.40 -9.09
C ASN A 101 25.07 -15.88 -8.07
N ARG A 102 23.87 -16.45 -8.02
CA ARG A 102 22.85 -16.00 -7.09
C ARG A 102 23.05 -16.70 -5.75
N ARG A 103 23.14 -15.93 -4.66
CA ARG A 103 23.07 -16.49 -3.30
C ARG A 103 21.81 -17.34 -3.25
N ARG A 104 21.99 -18.67 -3.15
CA ARG A 104 20.90 -19.59 -2.88
C ARG A 104 20.45 -19.31 -1.46
N THR A 105 19.54 -18.36 -1.29
CA THR A 105 18.67 -18.41 -0.13
C THR A 105 17.84 -19.67 -0.32
N ASN A 106 17.56 -20.38 0.77
CA ASN A 106 16.81 -21.65 0.73
C ASN A 106 15.39 -21.50 0.14
N ASN A 107 14.99 -20.29 -0.25
CA ASN A 107 13.67 -19.88 -0.73
C ASN A 107 13.62 -19.57 -2.24
N ASN A 108 14.70 -19.70 -3.02
CA ASN A 108 14.70 -19.37 -4.47
C ASN A 108 13.78 -20.26 -5.34
N SER A 109 13.16 -21.27 -4.74
CA SER A 109 12.16 -22.16 -5.33
C SER A 109 10.88 -22.26 -4.49
N ALA A 110 10.74 -21.43 -3.45
CA ALA A 110 9.57 -21.47 -2.58
C ALA A 110 8.35 -20.90 -3.30
N ILE A 111 7.30 -21.70 -3.35
CA ILE A 111 5.96 -21.24 -3.73
C ILE A 111 5.51 -20.27 -2.63
N ILE A 112 5.08 -19.07 -3.02
CA ILE A 112 4.44 -18.15 -2.09
C ILE A 112 2.95 -18.39 -2.16
N SER A 113 2.36 -18.75 -1.02
CA SER A 113 0.92 -18.92 -0.87
C SER A 113 0.42 -17.98 0.23
N LEU A 114 -0.41 -17.03 -0.17
CA LEU A 114 -1.17 -16.12 0.67
C LEU A 114 -2.59 -16.68 0.92
N THR A 115 -2.84 -17.94 0.56
CA THR A 115 -4.16 -18.57 0.61
C THR A 115 -4.70 -18.56 2.03
N GLY A 116 -5.94 -18.09 2.20
CA GLY A 116 -6.58 -17.95 3.51
C GLY A 116 -6.18 -16.69 4.29
N SER A 117 -5.20 -15.94 3.80
CA SER A 117 -4.89 -14.59 4.30
C SER A 117 -5.81 -13.54 3.65
N PRO A 118 -5.89 -12.32 4.20
CA PRO A 118 -6.62 -11.21 3.58
C PRO A 118 -5.88 -10.59 2.39
N TYR A 119 -4.69 -11.08 2.02
CA TYR A 119 -3.85 -10.49 0.99
C TYR A 119 -4.00 -11.18 -0.36
N SER A 120 -3.95 -10.41 -1.45
CA SER A 120 -3.84 -10.92 -2.82
C SER A 120 -2.90 -10.06 -3.65
N PHE A 121 -2.26 -10.62 -4.67
CA PHE A 121 -1.40 -9.83 -5.56
C PHE A 121 -2.25 -8.84 -6.36
N SER A 122 -1.87 -7.57 -6.28
CA SER A 122 -2.59 -6.47 -6.93
C SER A 122 -2.47 -6.50 -8.45
N SER A 123 -3.52 -6.10 -9.17
CA SER A 123 -3.50 -5.97 -10.63
C SER A 123 -2.54 -4.89 -11.15
N PHE A 124 -1.99 -4.07 -10.25
CA PHE A 124 -0.93 -3.09 -10.55
C PHE A 124 0.46 -3.72 -10.64
N ASN A 125 0.57 -5.02 -10.35
CA ASN A 125 1.78 -5.77 -10.63
C ASN A 125 1.76 -6.39 -12.02
N MET A 126 2.94 -6.72 -12.53
CA MET A 126 3.12 -7.56 -13.70
C MET A 126 3.95 -8.79 -13.34
N PHE A 127 3.60 -9.93 -13.94
CA PHE A 127 4.49 -11.08 -13.95
C PHE A 127 5.55 -10.83 -15.01
N THR A 128 6.81 -10.93 -14.60
CA THR A 128 7.99 -10.62 -15.42
C THR A 128 8.91 -11.83 -15.44
N ALA A 129 9.41 -12.15 -16.63
CA ALA A 129 10.44 -13.15 -16.82
C ALA A 129 11.64 -12.56 -17.55
N ILE A 130 12.83 -13.00 -17.14
CA ILE A 130 14.11 -12.56 -17.71
C ILE A 130 14.92 -13.80 -18.01
N GLY A 131 15.47 -13.87 -19.22
CA GLY A 131 16.21 -15.02 -19.71
C GLY A 131 16.26 -15.04 -21.24
N CYS A 132 17.11 -15.90 -21.79
CA CYS A 132 17.24 -16.12 -23.24
C CYS A 132 16.49 -17.42 -23.57
N ASP A 133 15.66 -17.41 -24.61
CA ASP A 133 14.79 -18.52 -25.05
C ASP A 133 14.08 -19.21 -23.87
N THR A 134 13.46 -18.39 -23.03
CA THR A 134 12.86 -18.81 -21.76
C THR A 134 11.34 -18.75 -21.84
N SER A 135 10.68 -19.82 -21.44
CA SER A 135 9.23 -19.87 -21.25
C SER A 135 8.91 -19.81 -19.77
N ALA A 136 8.18 -18.77 -19.36
CA ALA A 136 7.77 -18.58 -17.98
C ALA A 136 6.25 -18.68 -17.85
N LEU A 137 5.79 -19.58 -16.98
CA LEU A 137 4.37 -19.82 -16.72
C LEU A 137 4.08 -19.59 -15.25
N LEU A 138 3.06 -18.79 -14.96
CA LEU A 138 2.50 -18.63 -13.63
C LEU A 138 1.48 -19.76 -13.40
N ASN A 139 1.87 -20.74 -12.59
CA ASN A 139 1.07 -21.92 -12.27
C ASN A 139 0.02 -21.63 -11.21
N GLN A 140 -0.96 -22.54 -11.12
CA GLN A 140 -2.00 -22.52 -10.07
C GLN A 140 -2.87 -21.26 -10.06
N VAL A 141 -2.95 -20.57 -11.20
CA VAL A 141 -3.85 -19.46 -11.44
C VAL A 141 -5.08 -19.97 -12.22
N MET A 142 -5.82 -20.92 -11.66
CA MET A 142 -7.01 -21.43 -12.38
C MET A 142 -8.13 -20.38 -12.38
N PRO A 143 -8.85 -20.18 -13.50
CA PRO A 143 -8.82 -20.95 -14.76
C PRO A 143 -7.85 -20.42 -15.84
N GLN A 144 -7.04 -19.40 -15.56
CA GLN A 144 -6.22 -18.71 -16.57
C GLN A 144 -4.74 -19.10 -16.50
N ILE A 145 -4.22 -19.71 -17.56
CA ILE A 145 -2.78 -19.88 -17.70
C ILE A 145 -2.19 -18.53 -18.12
N THR A 146 -1.42 -17.91 -17.23
CA THR A 146 -0.71 -16.66 -17.50
C THR A 146 0.76 -16.94 -17.65
N GLY A 147 1.38 -16.43 -18.70
CA GLY A 147 2.81 -16.59 -18.91
C GLY A 147 3.30 -15.76 -20.08
N CYS A 148 4.61 -15.79 -20.27
CA CYS A 148 5.24 -15.16 -21.42
C CYS A 148 6.54 -15.88 -21.79
N THR A 149 6.96 -15.67 -23.02
CA THR A 149 8.21 -16.22 -23.57
C THR A 149 9.16 -15.10 -23.92
N THR A 150 10.45 -15.33 -23.72
CA THR A 150 11.52 -14.46 -24.18
C THR A 150 12.30 -15.11 -25.32
N THR A 151 12.89 -14.29 -26.19
CA THR A 151 13.76 -14.70 -27.29
C THR A 151 15.10 -13.97 -27.21
N CYS A 152 16.13 -14.52 -27.86
CA CYS A 152 17.45 -13.92 -27.92
C CYS A 152 17.65 -13.21 -29.27
N SER A 153 17.48 -11.89 -29.30
CA SER A 153 17.82 -11.11 -30.51
C SER A 153 19.34 -10.90 -30.58
N ALA A 154 19.95 -11.29 -31.72
CA ALA A 154 21.38 -11.08 -32.00
C ALA A 154 21.75 -9.59 -32.11
N ASN A 155 20.77 -8.72 -32.40
CA ASN A 155 20.95 -7.29 -32.40
C ASN A 155 20.58 -6.78 -30.99
N GLY A 156 21.61 -6.51 -30.19
CA GLY A 156 21.54 -6.08 -28.80
C GLY A 156 20.91 -4.70 -28.59
N SER A 157 19.70 -4.47 -29.10
CA SER A 157 18.88 -3.36 -28.64
C SER A 157 18.42 -3.70 -27.22
N SER A 158 19.16 -3.21 -26.23
CA SER A 158 18.71 -3.05 -24.86
C SER A 158 17.60 -2.00 -24.85
N SER A 159 16.46 -2.33 -25.46
CA SER A 159 15.28 -1.48 -25.33
C SER A 159 14.85 -1.53 -23.87
N LYS A 160 14.47 -0.37 -23.32
CA LYS A 160 13.82 -0.32 -22.00
C LYS A 160 12.52 -1.17 -21.96
N ALA A 161 11.99 -1.50 -23.14
CA ALA A 161 10.78 -2.28 -23.30
C ALA A 161 11.06 -3.76 -23.04
N CYS A 162 10.63 -4.26 -21.87
CA CYS A 162 10.59 -5.68 -21.54
C CYS A 162 9.47 -6.38 -22.35
N SER A 163 9.72 -6.55 -23.65
CA SER A 163 8.72 -6.96 -24.65
C SER A 163 9.25 -8.02 -25.61
N GLY A 164 9.75 -9.13 -25.07
CA GLY A 164 10.14 -10.33 -25.81
C GLY A 164 11.65 -10.57 -25.85
N ASN A 165 12.47 -9.53 -26.04
CA ASN A 165 13.93 -9.70 -26.13
C ASN A 165 14.56 -9.77 -24.74
N ASN A 166 15.05 -10.95 -24.35
CA ASN A 166 15.65 -11.26 -23.04
C ASN A 166 14.75 -11.00 -21.80
N CYS A 167 13.59 -10.38 -21.99
CA CYS A 167 12.67 -9.96 -20.95
C CYS A 167 11.25 -9.95 -21.50
N CYS A 168 10.29 -10.49 -20.76
CA CYS A 168 8.87 -10.37 -21.08
C CYS A 168 8.05 -10.03 -19.83
N GLN A 169 6.99 -9.24 -20.00
CA GLN A 169 6.01 -9.00 -18.95
C GLN A 169 4.62 -9.36 -19.45
N THR A 170 3.79 -9.85 -18.53
CA THR A 170 2.36 -10.07 -18.76
C THR A 170 1.57 -9.64 -17.52
N THR A 171 0.31 -9.27 -17.72
CA THR A 171 -0.60 -8.94 -16.63
C THR A 171 -0.93 -10.19 -15.83
N ILE A 172 -1.06 -10.06 -14.51
CA ILE A 172 -1.57 -11.15 -13.68
C ILE A 172 -3.10 -11.07 -13.58
N PRO A 173 -3.78 -12.22 -13.43
CA PRO A 173 -5.21 -12.22 -13.11
C PRO A 173 -5.48 -11.55 -11.77
N THR A 174 -6.69 -11.04 -11.59
CA THR A 174 -7.08 -10.34 -10.37
C THR A 174 -7.20 -11.31 -9.20
N SER A 175 -6.88 -10.82 -8.00
CA SER A 175 -7.10 -11.53 -6.73
C SER A 175 -6.37 -12.88 -6.60
N ILE A 176 -5.28 -13.10 -7.32
CA ILE A 176 -4.46 -14.31 -7.12
C ILE A 176 -3.75 -14.25 -5.77
N GLN A 177 -3.69 -15.38 -5.07
CA GLN A 177 -3.00 -15.50 -3.77
C GLN A 177 -1.77 -16.40 -3.83
N VAL A 178 -1.47 -16.97 -5.01
CA VAL A 178 -0.35 -17.89 -5.19
C VAL A 178 0.60 -17.33 -6.23
N PHE A 179 1.88 -17.28 -5.88
CA PHE A 179 2.97 -17.05 -6.81
C PHE A 179 3.81 -18.32 -6.93
N ASN A 180 3.72 -18.94 -8.11
CA ASN A 180 4.47 -20.13 -8.48
C ASN A 180 4.82 -20.05 -9.96
N ALA A 181 6.08 -19.81 -10.30
CA ALA A 181 6.52 -19.71 -11.69
C ALA A 181 7.29 -20.97 -12.12
N SER A 182 6.86 -21.59 -13.22
CA SER A 182 7.68 -22.53 -13.97
C SER A 182 8.56 -21.78 -14.96
N LEU A 183 9.85 -22.12 -14.99
CA LEU A 183 10.86 -21.48 -15.84
C LEU A 183 11.58 -22.52 -16.70
N GLU A 184 11.14 -22.65 -17.95
CA GLU A 184 11.68 -23.60 -18.94
C GLU A 184 12.53 -22.88 -19.99
N GLY A 185 13.46 -23.60 -20.63
CA GLY A 185 14.32 -23.03 -21.70
C GLY A 185 15.68 -23.71 -21.83
N ASP A 186 16.40 -23.43 -22.91
CA ASP A 186 17.53 -24.28 -23.34
C ASP A 186 18.87 -23.89 -22.71
N SER A 187 19.06 -22.63 -22.32
CA SER A 187 20.34 -22.19 -21.72
C SER A 187 20.20 -20.92 -20.88
N GLY A 188 21.24 -20.61 -20.10
CA GLY A 188 21.35 -19.37 -19.34
C GLY A 188 20.57 -19.31 -18.03
N CYS A 189 20.74 -18.18 -17.33
CA CYS A 189 20.04 -17.86 -16.09
C CYS A 189 18.65 -17.32 -16.40
N LYS A 190 17.65 -17.89 -15.72
CA LYS A 190 16.23 -17.59 -15.90
C LYS A 190 15.67 -17.05 -14.61
N LEU A 191 14.90 -15.98 -14.68
CA LEU A 191 14.23 -15.36 -13.55
C LEU A 191 12.74 -15.23 -13.84
N GLY A 192 11.92 -15.40 -12.79
CA GLY A 192 10.49 -15.16 -12.81
C GLY A 192 10.05 -14.50 -11.52
N PHE A 193 9.27 -13.43 -11.61
CA PHE A 193 8.83 -12.66 -10.44
C PHE A 193 7.60 -11.81 -10.76
N ILE A 194 6.80 -11.53 -9.74
CA ILE A 194 5.78 -10.49 -9.78
C ILE A 194 6.44 -9.19 -9.30
N VAL A 195 6.16 -8.06 -9.95
CA VAL A 195 6.72 -6.76 -9.57
C VAL A 195 5.71 -5.65 -9.81
N GLU A 196 5.75 -4.62 -8.96
CA GLU A 196 5.03 -3.37 -9.17
C GLU A 196 5.42 -2.73 -10.52
N GLN A 197 4.44 -2.51 -11.39
CA GLN A 197 4.68 -2.02 -12.74
C GLN A 197 5.31 -0.62 -12.76
N SER A 198 4.82 0.28 -11.91
CA SER A 198 5.35 1.65 -11.77
C SER A 198 6.81 1.62 -11.34
N TRP A 199 7.12 0.88 -10.28
CA TRP A 199 8.50 0.76 -9.79
C TRP A 199 9.44 0.22 -10.86
N PHE A 200 9.05 -0.88 -11.54
CA PHE A 200 9.89 -1.49 -12.58
C PHE A 200 10.20 -0.50 -13.71
N ARG A 201 9.19 0.25 -14.18
CA ARG A 201 9.36 1.23 -15.27
C ARG A 201 10.28 2.40 -14.91
N HIS A 202 10.30 2.84 -13.66
CA HIS A 202 11.08 4.00 -13.23
C HIS A 202 12.47 3.64 -12.75
N ASN A 203 12.64 2.45 -12.16
CA ASN A 203 13.87 2.07 -11.48
C ASN A 203 14.74 1.10 -12.29
N ILE A 204 14.19 0.38 -13.27
CA ILE A 204 14.95 -0.59 -14.08
C ILE A 204 15.19 -0.02 -15.47
N THR A 205 16.46 0.24 -15.79
CA THR A 205 16.86 0.71 -17.14
C THR A 205 17.13 -0.46 -18.07
N SER A 206 17.78 -1.50 -17.54
CA SER A 206 18.05 -2.77 -18.21
C SER A 206 17.52 -3.94 -17.38
N PRO A 207 16.76 -4.88 -17.97
CA PRO A 207 16.27 -6.06 -17.26
C PRO A 207 17.35 -6.83 -16.48
N TRP A 208 18.58 -6.86 -17.00
CA TRP A 208 19.70 -7.58 -16.38
C TRP A 208 20.11 -7.04 -15.00
N GLU A 209 19.74 -5.80 -14.64
CA GLU A 209 19.97 -5.26 -13.30
C GLU A 209 19.31 -6.13 -12.21
N VAL A 210 18.16 -6.73 -12.52
CA VAL A 210 17.40 -7.59 -11.60
C VAL A 210 18.14 -8.89 -11.25
N GLN A 211 19.11 -9.33 -12.06
CA GLN A 211 19.92 -10.52 -11.76
C GLN A 211 20.68 -10.41 -10.44
N HIS A 212 21.05 -9.19 -10.04
CA HIS A 212 21.80 -8.91 -8.82
C HIS A 212 20.88 -8.62 -7.62
N MET A 213 19.57 -8.51 -7.84
CA MET A 213 18.59 -8.26 -6.79
C MET A 213 18.16 -9.57 -6.14
N LEU A 214 17.88 -9.54 -4.85
CA LEU A 214 17.32 -10.68 -4.11
C LEU A 214 15.78 -10.65 -4.08
N THR A 215 15.22 -9.44 -4.01
CA THR A 215 13.79 -9.17 -3.93
C THR A 215 13.44 -8.00 -4.84
N VAL A 216 12.16 -7.88 -5.17
CA VAL A 216 11.58 -6.73 -5.89
C VAL A 216 10.33 -6.24 -5.16
N PRO A 217 9.98 -4.94 -5.27
CA PRO A 217 8.73 -4.44 -4.71
C PRO A 217 7.50 -5.07 -5.37
N VAL A 218 6.58 -5.52 -4.55
CA VAL A 218 5.30 -6.12 -4.94
C VAL A 218 4.18 -5.44 -4.18
N LEU A 219 3.09 -5.14 -4.88
CA LEU A 219 1.86 -4.63 -4.27
C LEU A 219 0.93 -5.78 -3.90
N LEU A 220 0.53 -5.87 -2.63
CA LEU A 220 -0.54 -6.73 -2.19
C LEU A 220 -1.76 -5.88 -1.88
N ASP A 221 -2.86 -6.21 -2.52
CA ASP A 221 -4.18 -5.78 -2.13
C ASP A 221 -4.56 -6.47 -0.81
N TRP A 222 -5.29 -5.79 0.08
CA TRP A 222 -5.78 -6.39 1.31
C TRP A 222 -7.26 -6.06 1.58
N ILE A 223 -7.91 -6.95 2.33
CA ILE A 223 -9.31 -6.81 2.72
C ILE A 223 -9.53 -7.02 4.21
N VAL A 224 -10.52 -6.33 4.78
CA VAL A 224 -10.96 -6.58 6.15
C VAL A 224 -12.10 -7.59 6.16
N GLN A 225 -11.88 -8.73 6.81
CA GLN A 225 -12.88 -9.79 7.00
C GLN A 225 -13.45 -9.82 8.44
N ASP A 226 -13.44 -8.70 9.14
CA ASP A 226 -13.95 -8.58 10.51
C ASP A 226 -15.44 -8.18 10.49
N ASP A 227 -16.31 -9.04 11.03
CA ASP A 227 -17.76 -8.87 10.94
C ASP A 227 -18.28 -7.72 11.81
N ASP A 228 -17.68 -7.50 12.99
CA ASP A 228 -18.02 -6.39 13.87
C ASP A 228 -17.64 -5.05 13.22
N PHE A 229 -16.48 -4.99 12.57
CA PHE A 229 -16.06 -3.85 11.76
C PHE A 229 -17.05 -3.59 10.62
N LYS A 230 -17.42 -4.62 9.86
CA LYS A 230 -18.36 -4.48 8.73
C LYS A 230 -19.72 -3.98 9.19
N ALA A 231 -20.24 -4.50 10.31
CA ALA A 231 -21.49 -4.03 10.90
C ALA A 231 -21.40 -2.54 11.28
N ARG A 232 -20.34 -2.14 12.00
CA ARG A 232 -20.12 -0.74 12.38
C ARG A 232 -19.97 0.18 11.18
N ALA A 233 -19.22 -0.25 10.17
CA ALA A 233 -18.97 0.55 8.98
C ALA A 233 -20.26 0.76 8.17
N LYS A 234 -21.15 -0.24 8.12
CA LYS A 234 -22.45 -0.15 7.46
C LYS A 234 -23.39 0.87 8.11
N ASP A 235 -23.33 1.02 9.43
CA ASP A 235 -24.18 1.94 10.18
C ASP A 235 -23.59 3.36 10.30
N SER A 236 -22.37 3.58 9.78
CA SER A 236 -21.68 4.86 9.86
C SER A 236 -22.11 5.82 8.75
N ASP A 237 -22.38 7.08 9.11
CA ASP A 237 -22.58 8.19 8.18
C ASP A 237 -21.26 8.86 7.75
N ARG A 238 -20.09 8.30 8.13
CA ARG A 238 -18.76 8.89 7.88
C ARG A 238 -17.81 8.00 7.08
N ILE A 239 -18.14 6.71 6.96
CA ILE A 239 -17.30 5.69 6.31
C ILE A 239 -18.03 5.17 5.08
N ASP A 240 -17.32 5.07 3.96
CA ASP A 240 -17.77 4.41 2.73
C ASP A 240 -16.87 3.20 2.49
N CYS A 241 -17.43 2.01 2.65
CA CYS A 241 -16.77 0.76 2.31
C CYS A 241 -17.25 0.29 0.95
N ALA A 242 -16.31 0.01 0.06
CA ALA A 242 -16.57 -0.58 -1.24
C ALA A 242 -17.22 -1.96 -1.06
N ASN A 243 -18.55 -1.98 -1.07
CA ASN A 243 -19.32 -3.14 -1.45
C ASN A 243 -19.24 -3.17 -2.97
N SER A 244 -18.79 -4.28 -3.55
CA SER A 244 -18.81 -4.49 -5.00
C SER A 244 -20.06 -3.86 -5.62
N TRP A 245 -19.89 -3.03 -6.66
CA TRP A 245 -20.89 -2.54 -7.64
C TRP A 245 -21.42 -1.10 -7.63
N TRP A 246 -20.86 -0.08 -6.95
CA TRP A 246 -21.32 1.31 -7.20
C TRP A 246 -20.21 2.37 -7.25
N ARG A 247 -19.70 2.64 -8.47
CA ARG A 247 -19.43 4.06 -8.81
C ARG A 247 -20.77 4.72 -9.06
N ARG A 248 -21.01 5.87 -8.42
CA ARG A 248 -22.06 6.81 -8.84
C ARG A 248 -21.93 7.02 -10.35
N GLN A 249 -23.01 6.67 -11.06
CA GLN A 249 -23.17 6.86 -12.48
C GLN A 249 -23.48 8.33 -12.74
N ASP A 250 -22.45 9.17 -12.71
CA ASP A 250 -22.54 10.50 -13.32
C ASP A 250 -21.99 10.39 -14.74
N GLN A 251 -22.89 9.95 -15.61
CA GLN A 251 -23.05 10.24 -17.03
C GLN A 251 -21.81 10.62 -17.89
N GLU A 252 -21.58 9.75 -18.86
CA GLU A 252 -20.99 9.97 -20.20
C GLU A 252 -19.45 10.00 -20.38
N ARG A 253 -19.01 8.98 -21.13
CA ARG A 253 -17.83 8.92 -22.01
C ARG A 253 -16.49 8.72 -21.29
N TYR A 254 -16.07 7.46 -21.18
CA TYR A 254 -14.73 6.92 -21.52
C TYR A 254 -14.69 5.45 -21.05
N SER A 255 -14.36 4.50 -21.93
CA SER A 255 -14.11 3.12 -21.51
C SER A 255 -12.84 3.10 -20.65
N TYR A 256 -12.97 2.80 -19.37
CA TYR A 256 -11.84 2.63 -18.47
C TYR A 256 -11.84 1.20 -17.94
N MET A 257 -10.65 0.59 -17.95
CA MET A 257 -10.37 -0.76 -17.47
C MET A 257 -11.06 -1.05 -16.14
N GLU A 258 -11.65 -2.23 -16.06
CA GLU A 258 -12.35 -2.76 -14.89
C GLU A 258 -11.30 -3.10 -13.80
N TYR A 259 -10.84 -2.07 -13.08
CA TYR A 259 -10.06 -2.26 -11.86
C TYR A 259 -11.00 -2.75 -10.76
N THR A 260 -11.10 -4.07 -10.59
CA THR A 260 -11.76 -4.67 -9.43
C THR A 260 -10.95 -4.33 -8.18
N PHE A 261 -11.40 -3.32 -7.43
CA PHE A 261 -10.92 -3.13 -6.07
C PHE A 261 -11.29 -4.38 -5.25
N PRO A 262 -10.43 -4.81 -4.32
CA PRO A 262 -10.76 -5.88 -3.40
C PRO A 262 -12.03 -5.51 -2.63
N ASN A 263 -13.01 -6.42 -2.61
CA ASN A 263 -14.22 -6.26 -1.81
C ASN A 263 -13.83 -5.87 -0.38
N SER A 264 -14.43 -4.80 0.17
CA SER A 264 -14.24 -4.34 1.57
C SER A 264 -13.07 -3.39 1.87
N SER A 265 -12.53 -2.65 0.89
CA SER A 265 -11.76 -1.42 1.19
C SER A 265 -12.67 -0.30 1.69
N CYS A 266 -12.27 0.41 2.74
CA CYS A 266 -13.03 1.51 3.33
C CYS A 266 -12.26 2.83 3.28
N ARG A 267 -13.00 3.94 3.13
CA ARG A 267 -12.48 5.31 3.17
C ARG A 267 -13.41 6.22 3.95
N CYS A 268 -12.89 7.34 4.44
CA CYS A 268 -13.74 8.40 4.97
C CYS A 268 -14.50 9.09 3.83
N ILE A 269 -15.78 9.40 4.04
CA ILE A 269 -16.58 10.08 3.02
C ILE A 269 -16.16 11.54 2.85
N GLY A 270 -16.58 12.14 1.73
CA GLY A 270 -16.33 13.56 1.46
C GLY A 270 -16.76 14.46 2.62
N GLY A 271 -15.84 15.30 3.08
CA GLY A 271 -16.04 16.15 4.26
C GLY A 271 -15.44 15.60 5.56
N TYR A 272 -14.95 14.36 5.55
CA TYR A 272 -14.21 13.74 6.65
C TYR A 272 -12.77 13.39 6.23
N ASP A 273 -11.89 13.22 7.21
CA ASP A 273 -10.50 12.83 7.06
C ASP A 273 -10.06 11.94 8.22
N GLY A 274 -9.03 11.11 8.00
CA GLY A 274 -8.47 10.21 9.01
C GLY A 274 -8.61 8.72 8.66
N ASN A 275 -8.63 7.87 9.68
CA ASN A 275 -8.56 6.42 9.49
C ASN A 275 -9.96 5.77 9.62
N PRO A 276 -10.56 5.27 8.52
CA PRO A 276 -11.89 4.65 8.55
C PRO A 276 -11.95 3.33 9.32
N TYR A 277 -10.82 2.71 9.61
CA TYR A 277 -10.75 1.43 10.31
C TYR A 277 -10.80 1.60 11.84
N LEU A 278 -10.51 2.80 12.36
CA LEU A 278 -10.64 3.11 13.78
C LEU A 278 -12.09 3.43 14.18
N PRO A 279 -12.50 3.12 15.42
CA PRO A 279 -13.71 3.71 16.00
C PRO A 279 -13.58 5.25 15.98
N ASP A 280 -14.58 5.93 15.38
CA ASP A 280 -14.61 7.39 15.22
C ASP A 280 -13.40 8.02 14.50
N GLY A 281 -12.63 7.24 13.72
CA GLY A 281 -11.41 7.72 13.08
C GLY A 281 -11.62 8.68 11.90
N CYS A 282 -12.82 8.73 11.33
CA CYS A 282 -13.20 9.74 10.33
C CYS A 282 -13.72 11.01 11.01
N LEU A 283 -12.87 12.04 11.05
CA LEU A 283 -13.15 13.33 11.68
C LEU A 283 -13.56 14.38 10.65
N GLY A 284 -14.58 15.18 10.97
CA GLY A 284 -15.11 16.19 10.06
C GLY A 284 -14.11 17.31 9.77
N LYS A 285 -13.86 17.60 8.49
CA LYS A 285 -13.02 18.72 8.00
C LYS A 285 -13.52 20.08 8.50
N THR A 286 -14.82 20.16 8.81
CA THR A 286 -15.51 21.37 9.30
C THR A 286 -15.13 21.73 10.73
N SER A 287 -14.78 20.76 11.58
CA SER A 287 -14.40 21.02 12.97
C SER A 287 -13.09 21.80 13.02
N VAL A 288 -12.09 21.40 12.24
CA VAL A 288 -10.75 22.01 12.29
C VAL A 288 -10.71 23.37 11.57
N LYS A 289 -11.29 23.48 10.37
CA LYS A 289 -11.20 24.71 9.58
C LYS A 289 -12.15 25.82 10.04
N LYS A 290 -13.38 25.51 10.50
CA LYS A 290 -14.28 26.53 11.04
C LYS A 290 -13.80 27.04 12.40
N LEU A 291 -13.28 26.17 13.28
CA LEU A 291 -12.67 26.62 14.53
C LEU A 291 -11.47 27.52 14.22
N ALA A 292 -10.51 27.06 13.40
CA ALA A 292 -9.34 27.88 13.05
C ALA A 292 -9.71 29.23 12.37
N SER A 293 -10.71 29.24 11.50
CA SER A 293 -11.20 30.47 10.87
C SER A 293 -11.96 31.39 11.83
N PHE A 294 -12.75 30.83 12.74
CA PHE A 294 -13.50 31.58 13.76
C PHE A 294 -12.54 32.21 14.77
N TYR A 295 -11.54 31.45 15.25
CA TYR A 295 -10.46 31.94 16.10
C TYR A 295 -9.62 33.02 15.40
N LYS A 296 -9.22 32.82 14.13
CA LYS A 296 -8.52 33.87 13.35
C LYS A 296 -9.34 35.15 13.26
N LYS A 297 -10.65 35.05 13.03
CA LYS A 297 -11.54 36.22 12.90
C LYS A 297 -11.73 36.95 14.23
N LEU A 298 -11.83 36.21 15.33
CA LEU A 298 -11.87 36.75 16.70
C LEU A 298 -10.55 37.45 17.09
N ILE A 299 -9.39 36.87 16.76
CA ILE A 299 -8.09 37.51 17.00
C ILE A 299 -7.96 38.80 16.18
N PHE A 300 -8.33 38.78 14.90
CA PHE A 300 -8.24 39.96 14.03
C PHE A 300 -9.18 41.10 14.49
N GLN A 301 -10.39 40.77 14.94
CA GLN A 301 -11.32 41.75 15.50
C GLN A 301 -10.88 42.26 16.88
N GLY A 302 -10.30 41.38 17.72
CA GLY A 302 -9.74 41.75 19.02
C GLY A 302 -8.50 42.64 18.92
N GLN A 303 -7.63 42.43 17.93
CA GLN A 303 -6.46 43.29 17.68
C GLN A 303 -6.85 44.71 17.24
N MET A 304 -7.93 44.86 16.46
CA MET A 304 -8.46 46.19 16.08
C MET A 304 -9.08 46.96 17.26
N LEU A 305 -9.44 46.28 18.35
CA LEU A 305 -9.97 46.88 19.57
C LEU A 305 -8.89 47.22 20.62
N CYS A 306 -7.66 46.70 20.44
CA CYS A 306 -6.50 46.97 21.32
C CYS A 306 -5.54 48.06 20.78
N THR A 307 -5.83 48.69 19.64
CA THR A 307 -5.14 49.91 19.13
C THR A 307 -5.98 51.14 19.39
#